data_AF-A0A8X6G075-F1
#
_entry.id   AF-A0A8X6G075-F1
#
_cell.length_a   1.000
_cell.length_b   1.000
_cell.length_c   1.000
_cell.angle_alpha   90.00
_cell.angle_beta   90.00
_cell.angle_gamma   90.00
#
_symmetry.space_group_name_H-M   'P 1'
#
loop_
_entity.id
_entity.type
_entity.pdbx_description
1 polymer ?
#
loop_
_entity_poly.entity_id
_entity_poly.type
_entity_poly.pdbx_seq_one_letter_code
_entity_poly.pdbx_strand_id
1 'polypeptide(L)'
;MDTVLAEQPPDTWDSFPVFQVLNDYLRVDENLCGGRFHQHLRDTFAPQVVRYVDLMESSIAQSLHKGYEKERWELKGHGCITSEDLFWKLDALQSFIRDLHWPDEVFGKHLEQRLKLMACDMIESCINRTLQAFQQWQKKGSKWTSTDYIVPSEMCAMINVVLEAKNQSLKLCTVEGVDLHQYHAKIDEMVDKSLNQMMTGLISKLTSILELTLNKLSRYDEGSLLAPILSLTYKQGVSSSGKEVGLAYINFARNSMEQLRQKVTDELWVLGLFEDWYAAQISMICTWLSERLDHGLHSFQLAALSHIAKKLYSDFELQGIEEEKLNSKTYQTITSRLQLEEATAAVNDPSHREKDDSESSKINWIILMVKKVPRARL
;
A
#
# COMPACT_ATOMS: atom_id res chain seq x y z
N MET A 1 47.10 -26.76 4.22
CA MET A 1 45.96 -25.87 4.52
C MET A 1 46.44 -24.70 5.34
N ASP A 2 46.91 -24.95 6.57
CA ASP A 2 47.32 -23.89 7.52
C ASP A 2 48.33 -22.89 6.96
N THR A 3 49.37 -23.36 6.25
CA THR A 3 50.36 -22.46 5.62
C THR A 3 49.70 -21.49 4.64
N VAL A 4 48.75 -21.95 3.83
CA VAL A 4 48.05 -21.12 2.85
C VAL A 4 47.08 -20.17 3.53
N LEU A 5 46.36 -20.61 4.56
CA LEU A 5 45.46 -19.76 5.34
C LEU A 5 46.22 -18.66 6.10
N ALA A 6 47.42 -18.96 6.60
CA ALA A 6 48.26 -18.00 7.32
C ALA A 6 48.82 -16.88 6.41
N GLU A 7 48.91 -17.13 5.10
CA GLU A 7 49.34 -16.15 4.11
C GLU A 7 48.19 -15.26 3.59
N GLN A 8 46.94 -15.57 3.94
CA GLN A 8 45.79 -14.77 3.50
C GLN A 8 45.75 -13.42 4.22
N PRO A 9 45.42 -12.32 3.50
CA PRO A 9 45.16 -11.03 4.13
C PRO A 9 44.00 -11.11 5.13
N PRO A 10 43.97 -10.26 6.17
CA PRO A 10 42.85 -10.19 7.09
C PRO A 10 41.55 -9.83 6.37
N ASP A 11 40.41 -10.30 6.90
CA ASP A 11 39.07 -10.06 6.37
C ASP A 11 38.88 -10.51 4.90
N THR A 12 39.55 -11.62 4.52
CA THR A 12 39.39 -12.31 3.22
C THR A 12 38.56 -13.58 3.41
N TRP A 13 37.61 -13.83 2.51
CA TRP A 13 36.61 -14.90 2.63
C TRP A 13 36.72 -15.99 1.54
N ASP A 14 37.72 -15.89 0.66
CA ASP A 14 37.92 -16.78 -0.49
C ASP A 14 38.20 -18.24 -0.08
N SER A 15 38.52 -18.47 1.19
CA SER A 15 38.74 -19.79 1.77
C SER A 15 37.45 -20.51 2.20
N PHE A 16 36.30 -19.82 2.30
CA PHE A 16 35.04 -20.45 2.71
C PHE A 16 34.53 -21.55 1.77
N PRO A 17 34.63 -21.43 0.43
CA PRO A 17 34.31 -22.55 -0.46
C PRO A 17 35.16 -23.80 -0.19
N VAL A 18 36.42 -23.62 0.22
CA VAL A 18 37.31 -24.74 0.58
C VAL A 18 36.80 -25.42 1.84
N PHE A 19 36.40 -24.64 2.86
CA PHE A 19 35.76 -25.19 4.05
C PHE A 19 34.51 -25.99 3.69
N GLN A 20 33.61 -25.43 2.89
CA GLN A 20 32.36 -26.07 2.50
C GLN A 20 32.59 -27.42 1.83
N VAL A 21 33.47 -27.47 0.81
CA VAL A 21 33.79 -28.72 0.10
C VAL A 21 34.39 -29.77 1.04
N LEU A 22 35.31 -29.38 1.91
CA LEU A 22 35.94 -30.30 2.85
C LEU A 22 34.94 -30.80 3.90
N ASN A 23 34.10 -29.92 4.45
CA ASN A 23 33.09 -30.27 5.45
C ASN A 23 31.99 -31.19 4.86
N ASP A 24 31.53 -30.90 3.64
CA ASP A 24 30.56 -31.73 2.93
C ASP A 24 31.10 -33.15 2.69
N TYR A 25 32.39 -33.28 2.38
CA TYR A 25 33.04 -34.60 2.26
C TYR A 25 33.18 -35.30 3.63
N LEU A 26 33.71 -34.59 4.63
CA LEU A 26 34.06 -35.17 5.93
C LEU A 26 32.86 -35.61 6.76
N ARG A 27 31.69 -34.97 6.61
CA ARG A 27 30.50 -35.36 7.38
C ARG A 27 29.87 -36.66 6.92
N VAL A 28 30.03 -37.01 5.63
CA VAL A 28 29.39 -38.18 5.02
C VAL A 28 30.20 -39.45 5.30
N ASP A 29 31.50 -39.31 5.55
CA ASP A 29 32.39 -40.42 5.88
C ASP A 29 32.35 -40.75 7.38
N GLU A 30 31.83 -41.94 7.73
CA GLU A 30 31.69 -42.41 9.11
C GLU A 30 33.01 -42.49 9.90
N ASN A 31 34.15 -42.65 9.22
CA ASN A 31 35.46 -42.77 9.87
C ASN A 31 36.18 -41.43 10.04
N LEU A 32 35.81 -40.43 9.24
CA LEU A 32 36.43 -39.10 9.25
C LEU A 32 35.56 -38.04 9.93
N CYS A 33 34.25 -38.27 10.01
CA CYS A 33 33.32 -37.40 10.72
C CYS A 33 33.71 -37.28 12.19
N GLY A 34 33.83 -36.04 12.70
CA GLY A 34 34.30 -35.77 14.05
C GLY A 34 35.76 -36.12 14.35
N GLY A 35 36.55 -36.55 13.35
CA GLY A 35 37.96 -36.86 13.50
C GLY A 35 38.84 -35.62 13.73
N ARG A 36 40.14 -35.82 14.05
CA ARG A 36 41.06 -34.73 14.40
C ARG A 36 41.18 -33.65 13.33
N PHE A 37 41.21 -34.04 12.05
CA PHE A 37 41.27 -33.09 10.94
C PHE A 37 39.98 -32.28 10.81
N HIS A 38 38.83 -32.93 11.00
CA HIS A 38 37.52 -32.27 10.95
C HIS A 38 37.37 -31.25 12.10
N GLN A 39 37.84 -31.60 13.30
CA GLN A 39 37.89 -30.68 14.45
C GLN A 39 38.81 -29.49 14.17
N HIS A 40 40.03 -29.73 13.65
CA HIS A 40 40.96 -28.66 13.29
C HIS A 40 40.40 -27.72 12.22
N LEU A 41 39.72 -28.27 11.20
CA LEU A 41 39.04 -27.49 10.17
C LEU A 41 37.97 -26.58 10.79
N ARG A 42 37.10 -27.14 11.65
CA ARG A 42 36.08 -26.38 12.37
C ARG A 42 36.70 -25.25 13.18
N ASP A 43 37.70 -25.55 14.01
CA ASP A 43 38.30 -24.61 14.95
C ASP A 43 39.06 -23.48 14.23
N THR A 44 39.60 -23.77 13.03
CA THR A 44 40.28 -22.78 12.17
C THR A 44 39.29 -21.80 11.53
N PHE A 45 38.13 -22.28 11.07
CA PHE A 45 37.15 -21.46 10.33
C PHE A 45 36.11 -20.78 11.23
N ALA A 46 35.89 -21.28 12.45
CA ALA A 46 34.90 -20.73 13.39
C ALA A 46 35.07 -19.22 13.62
N PRO A 47 36.27 -18.71 14.02
CA PRO A 47 36.44 -17.27 14.23
C PRO A 47 36.31 -16.45 12.95
N GLN A 48 36.62 -17.03 11.78
CA GLN A 48 36.50 -16.34 10.49
C GLN A 48 35.03 -16.16 10.10
N VAL A 49 34.20 -17.19 10.30
CA VAL A 49 32.74 -17.11 10.05
C VAL A 49 32.08 -16.09 10.98
N VAL A 50 32.44 -16.09 12.27
CA VAL A 50 31.93 -15.08 13.23
C VAL A 50 32.32 -13.67 12.76
N ARG A 51 33.59 -13.46 12.42
CA ARG A 51 34.09 -12.17 11.94
C ARG A 51 33.38 -11.70 10.67
N TYR A 52 33.12 -12.62 9.73
CA TYR A 52 32.37 -12.31 8.51
C TYR A 52 30.95 -11.84 8.82
N VAL A 53 30.22 -12.56 9.69
CA VAL A 53 28.86 -12.18 10.10
C VAL A 53 28.84 -10.79 10.76
N ASP A 54 29.80 -10.50 11.65
CA ASP A 54 29.89 -9.19 12.32
C ASP A 54 30.12 -8.03 11.34
N LEU A 55 30.97 -8.26 10.32
CA LEU A 55 31.22 -7.27 9.28
C LEU A 55 30.02 -7.10 8.35
N MET A 56 29.32 -8.19 8.03
CA MET A 56 28.10 -8.15 7.24
C MET A 56 26.97 -7.43 7.98
N GLU A 57 26.80 -7.67 9.28
CA GLU A 57 25.88 -6.94 10.16
C GLU A 57 26.11 -5.43 10.06
N SER A 58 27.36 -5.00 10.26
CA SER A 58 27.76 -3.60 10.18
C SER A 58 27.55 -3.00 8.79
N SER A 59 27.90 -3.76 7.74
CA SER A 59 27.78 -3.35 6.34
C SER A 59 26.31 -3.18 5.92
N ILE A 60 25.45 -4.14 6.28
CA ILE A 60 24.02 -4.12 6.00
C ILE A 60 23.39 -2.92 6.72
N ALA A 61 23.64 -2.76 8.03
CA ALA A 61 23.11 -1.64 8.82
C ALA A 61 23.50 -0.27 8.23
N GLN A 62 24.77 -0.11 7.84
CA GLN A 62 25.25 1.13 7.26
C GLN A 62 24.65 1.37 5.87
N SER A 63 24.51 0.33 5.05
CA SER A 63 23.91 0.44 3.73
C SER A 63 22.43 0.83 3.81
N LEU A 64 21.68 0.25 4.76
CA LEU A 64 20.30 0.61 5.04
C LEU A 64 20.17 2.08 5.45
N HIS A 65 21.04 2.53 6.37
CA HIS A 65 21.00 3.90 6.85
C HIS A 65 21.30 4.92 5.73
N LYS A 66 22.41 4.73 5.00
CA LYS A 66 22.80 5.62 3.89
C LYS A 66 21.84 5.54 2.70
N GLY A 67 21.25 4.37 2.47
CA GLY A 67 20.26 4.15 1.42
C GLY A 67 19.04 5.01 1.62
N TYR A 68 18.42 4.96 2.81
CA TYR A 68 17.22 5.75 3.10
C TYR A 68 17.45 7.26 3.11
N GLU A 69 18.64 7.76 3.46
CA GLU A 69 18.95 9.19 3.36
C GLU A 69 18.90 9.71 1.91
N LYS A 70 19.18 8.84 0.94
CA LYS A 70 19.23 9.17 -0.49
C LYS A 70 18.04 8.62 -1.29
N GLU A 71 17.11 7.94 -0.60
CA GLU A 71 16.03 7.21 -1.24
C GLU A 71 15.03 8.17 -1.88
N ARG A 72 14.66 7.85 -3.12
CA ARG A 72 13.66 8.58 -3.91
C ARG A 72 12.30 7.91 -3.90
N TRP A 73 12.23 6.67 -3.39
CA TRP A 73 11.01 5.87 -3.30
C TRP A 73 10.43 5.54 -4.69
N GLU A 74 11.31 5.37 -5.66
CA GLU A 74 10.95 4.81 -6.96
C GLU A 74 10.65 3.32 -6.79
N LEU A 75 9.56 2.86 -7.41
CA LEU A 75 9.16 1.46 -7.36
C LEU A 75 10.22 0.59 -8.02
N LYS A 76 10.74 -0.37 -7.25
CA LYS A 76 11.65 -1.41 -7.74
C LYS A 76 11.32 -2.72 -7.03
N GLY A 77 11.05 -3.77 -7.80
CA GLY A 77 10.63 -5.05 -7.26
C GLY A 77 9.36 -4.90 -6.42
N HIS A 78 9.42 -5.37 -5.18
CA HIS A 78 8.33 -5.30 -4.20
C HIS A 78 8.52 -4.16 -3.18
N GLY A 79 9.29 -3.12 -3.53
CA GLY A 79 9.51 -1.98 -2.65
C GLY A 79 10.29 -0.87 -3.34
N CYS A 80 11.44 -0.51 -2.77
CA CYS A 80 12.38 0.46 -3.31
C CYS A 80 13.79 -0.13 -3.43
N ILE A 81 14.72 0.61 -4.04
CA ILE A 81 16.10 0.15 -4.24
C ILE A 81 16.75 -0.26 -2.90
N THR A 82 16.56 0.54 -1.86
CA THR A 82 17.17 0.29 -0.54
C THR A 82 16.61 -0.97 0.14
N SER A 83 15.30 -1.17 0.10
CA SER A 83 14.67 -2.35 0.72
C SER A 83 15.01 -3.65 -0.02
N GLU A 84 15.03 -3.60 -1.36
CA GLU A 84 15.38 -4.76 -2.19
C GLU A 84 16.82 -5.20 -1.93
N ASP A 85 17.76 -4.25 -1.85
CA ASP A 85 19.15 -4.54 -1.52
C ASP A 85 19.31 -5.09 -0.10
N LEU A 86 18.55 -4.57 0.87
CA LEU A 86 18.51 -5.12 2.23
C LEU A 86 18.05 -6.59 2.23
N PHE A 87 16.88 -6.87 1.66
CA PHE A 87 16.32 -8.22 1.68
C PHE A 87 17.18 -9.21 0.92
N TRP A 88 17.74 -8.80 -0.22
CA TRP A 88 18.69 -9.61 -0.97
C TRP A 88 19.95 -9.95 -0.15
N LYS A 89 20.53 -8.98 0.56
CA LYS A 89 21.71 -9.23 1.42
C LYS A 89 21.40 -10.16 2.58
N LEU A 90 20.23 -10.04 3.21
CA LEU A 90 19.80 -10.92 4.28
C LEU A 90 19.61 -12.37 3.78
N ASP A 91 18.95 -12.55 2.64
CA ASP A 91 18.75 -13.86 2.01
C ASP A 91 20.08 -14.50 1.59
N ALA A 92 20.97 -13.72 0.98
CA ALA A 92 22.30 -14.20 0.58
C ALA A 92 23.13 -14.64 1.78
N LEU A 93 23.10 -13.87 2.88
CA LEU A 93 23.81 -14.22 4.11
C LEU A 93 23.20 -15.45 4.79
N GLN A 94 21.87 -15.59 4.80
CA GLN A 94 21.21 -16.78 5.31
C GLN A 94 21.55 -18.03 4.51
N SER A 95 21.56 -17.92 3.18
CA SER A 95 21.96 -19.01 2.31
C SER A 95 23.42 -19.40 2.54
N PHE A 96 24.32 -18.42 2.64
CA PHE A 96 25.72 -18.67 2.97
C PHE A 96 25.88 -19.48 4.26
N ILE A 97 25.24 -19.05 5.36
CA ILE A 97 25.36 -19.71 6.67
C ILE A 97 24.78 -21.13 6.64
N ARG A 98 23.65 -21.32 5.97
CA ARG A 98 23.02 -22.65 5.79
C ARG A 98 23.95 -23.58 5.02
N ASP A 99 24.56 -23.09 3.94
CA ASP A 99 25.35 -23.89 3.01
C ASP A 99 26.74 -24.26 3.58
N LEU A 100 27.21 -23.56 4.64
CA LEU A 100 28.36 -24.01 5.43
C LEU A 100 28.11 -25.35 6.12
N HIS A 101 26.84 -25.62 6.45
CA HIS A 101 26.37 -26.78 7.18
C HIS A 101 27.29 -27.18 8.35
N TRP A 102 27.37 -26.29 9.33
CA TRP A 102 28.37 -26.36 10.38
C TRP A 102 28.34 -27.71 11.13
N PRO A 103 29.49 -28.40 11.33
CA PRO A 103 29.51 -29.73 11.93
C PRO A 103 29.13 -29.76 13.42
N ASP A 104 29.38 -28.66 14.14
CA ASP A 104 29.04 -28.54 15.55
C ASP A 104 27.65 -27.96 15.73
N GLU A 105 26.68 -28.79 16.14
CA GLU A 105 25.28 -28.37 16.25
C GLU A 105 25.08 -27.17 17.20
N VAL A 106 25.88 -27.05 18.26
CA VAL A 106 25.75 -25.98 19.24
C VAL A 106 26.17 -24.65 18.62
N PHE A 107 27.35 -24.61 18.00
CA PHE A 107 27.82 -23.43 17.28
C PHE A 107 26.92 -23.09 16.10
N GLY A 108 26.48 -24.08 15.32
CA GLY A 108 25.56 -23.90 14.19
C GLY A 108 24.26 -23.22 14.63
N LYS A 109 23.64 -23.70 15.71
CA LYS A 109 22.44 -23.08 16.31
C LYS A 109 22.70 -21.66 16.79
N HIS A 110 23.86 -21.39 17.42
CA HIS A 110 24.20 -20.03 17.85
C HIS A 110 24.38 -19.06 16.68
N LEU A 111 25.03 -19.52 15.60
CA LEU A 111 25.25 -18.72 14.39
C LEU A 111 23.92 -18.39 13.71
N GLU A 112 23.03 -19.37 13.62
CA GLU A 112 21.69 -19.19 13.07
C GLU A 112 20.83 -18.25 13.93
N GLN A 113 20.87 -18.39 15.26
CA GLN A 113 20.16 -17.50 16.18
C GLN A 113 20.67 -16.05 16.06
N ARG A 114 21.99 -15.86 15.96
CA ARG A 114 22.60 -14.53 15.75
C ARG A 114 22.14 -13.91 14.43
N LEU A 115 22.13 -14.68 13.35
CA LEU A 115 21.66 -14.24 12.04
C LEU A 115 20.18 -13.83 12.08
N LYS A 116 19.32 -14.62 12.75
CA LYS A 116 17.90 -14.33 12.93
C LYS A 116 17.69 -13.01 13.67
N LEU A 117 18.37 -12.82 14.80
CA LEU A 117 18.32 -11.57 15.58
C LEU A 117 18.73 -10.36 14.74
N MET A 118 19.85 -10.47 14.04
CA MET A 118 20.34 -9.42 13.16
C MET A 118 19.32 -9.12 12.04
N ALA A 119 18.77 -10.13 11.38
CA ALA A 119 17.77 -9.95 10.32
C ALA A 119 16.51 -9.24 10.86
N CYS A 120 16.01 -9.65 12.03
CA CYS A 120 14.90 -8.99 12.70
C CYS A 120 15.20 -7.51 12.98
N ASP A 121 16.35 -7.18 13.56
CA ASP A 121 16.73 -5.80 13.85
C ASP A 121 16.84 -4.93 12.58
N MET A 122 17.36 -5.49 11.49
CA MET A 122 17.44 -4.78 10.20
C MET A 122 16.05 -4.55 9.58
N ILE A 123 15.16 -5.54 9.66
CA ILE A 123 13.76 -5.44 9.20
C ILE A 123 13.00 -4.42 10.05
N GLU A 124 13.19 -4.41 11.38
CA GLU A 124 12.64 -3.40 12.28
C GLU A 124 13.10 -2.00 11.91
N SER A 125 14.39 -1.81 11.67
CA SER A 125 14.91 -0.51 11.24
C SER A 125 14.32 -0.08 9.90
N CYS A 126 14.16 -1.02 8.96
CA CYS A 126 13.57 -0.83 7.65
C CYS A 126 12.11 -0.33 7.74
N ILE A 127 11.27 -1.04 8.49
CA ILE A 127 9.85 -0.71 8.67
C ILE A 127 9.71 0.65 9.36
N ASN A 128 10.44 0.88 10.46
CA ASN A 128 10.34 2.13 11.21
C ASN A 128 10.75 3.36 10.37
N ARG A 129 11.83 3.27 9.61
CA ARG A 129 12.28 4.37 8.73
C ARG A 129 11.31 4.60 7.58
N THR A 130 10.75 3.54 7.02
CA THR A 130 9.74 3.63 5.96
C THR A 130 8.47 4.31 6.45
N LEU A 131 7.96 3.91 7.61
CA LEU A 131 6.81 4.56 8.23
C LEU A 131 7.07 6.04 8.53
N GLN A 132 8.25 6.38 9.05
CA GLN A 132 8.63 7.78 9.27
C GLN A 132 8.65 8.58 7.96
N ALA A 133 9.22 8.03 6.89
CA ALA A 133 9.24 8.67 5.58
C ALA A 133 7.82 8.89 5.03
N PHE A 134 6.94 7.90 5.16
CA PHE A 134 5.54 7.99 4.77
C PHE A 134 4.81 9.11 5.52
N GLN A 135 4.95 9.16 6.85
CA GLN A 135 4.34 10.21 7.68
C GLN A 135 4.88 11.61 7.33
N GLN A 136 6.16 11.74 6.99
CA GLN A 136 6.73 13.00 6.51
C GLN A 136 6.14 13.41 5.16
N TRP A 137 5.93 12.46 4.26
CA TRP A 137 5.34 12.71 2.95
C TRP A 137 3.88 13.21 3.07
N GLN A 138 3.10 12.58 3.95
CA GLN A 138 1.73 12.99 4.26
C GLN A 138 1.67 14.44 4.75
N LYS A 139 2.60 14.85 5.63
CA LYS A 139 2.67 16.22 6.14
C LYS A 139 3.04 17.24 5.05
N LYS A 140 3.98 16.91 4.15
CA LYS A 140 4.43 17.81 3.06
C LYS A 140 3.31 18.11 2.06
N GLY A 141 2.47 17.14 1.72
CA GLY A 141 1.39 17.28 0.73
C GLY A 141 0.08 17.91 1.25
N SER A 142 0.04 18.45 2.47
CA SER A 142 -1.21 18.92 3.10
C SER A 142 -1.71 20.30 2.64
N LYS A 143 -0.85 21.12 2.02
CA LYS A 143 -1.16 22.54 1.75
C LYS A 143 -2.10 22.81 0.56
N TRP A 144 -2.32 21.83 -0.33
CA TRP A 144 -3.21 21.99 -1.47
C TRP A 144 -3.85 20.64 -1.83
N THR A 145 -5.02 20.38 -1.26
CA THR A 145 -5.88 19.23 -1.62
C THR A 145 -6.95 19.70 -2.59
N SER A 146 -6.94 19.15 -3.80
CA SER A 146 -7.92 19.39 -4.85
C SER A 146 -8.37 18.04 -5.40
N THR A 147 -9.40 18.03 -6.23
CA THR A 147 -9.79 16.89 -7.08
C THR A 147 -8.73 16.56 -8.13
N ASP A 148 -7.64 17.33 -8.22
CA ASP A 148 -6.48 17.01 -9.05
C ASP A 148 -5.42 16.16 -8.31
N TYR A 149 -5.65 15.87 -7.03
CA TYR A 149 -4.75 15.03 -6.25
C TYR A 149 -4.72 13.60 -6.81
N ILE A 150 -3.53 13.02 -6.88
CA ILE A 150 -3.31 11.62 -7.24
C ILE A 150 -2.37 11.05 -6.18
N VAL A 151 -2.64 9.82 -5.76
CA VAL A 151 -1.77 9.12 -4.80
C VAL A 151 -0.34 9.03 -5.37
N PRO A 152 0.68 9.59 -4.69
CA PRO A 152 2.05 9.55 -5.17
C PRO A 152 2.58 8.10 -5.26
N SER A 153 3.34 7.77 -6.30
CA SER A 153 3.98 6.45 -6.45
C SER A 153 4.84 6.08 -5.25
N GLU A 154 5.49 7.09 -4.70
CA GLU A 154 6.42 7.02 -3.59
C GLU A 154 5.73 6.49 -2.33
N MET A 155 4.47 6.88 -2.12
CA MET A 155 3.66 6.34 -1.02
C MET A 155 3.34 4.86 -1.25
N CYS A 156 3.01 4.46 -2.49
CA CYS A 156 2.80 3.05 -2.84
C CYS A 156 4.07 2.23 -2.63
N ALA A 157 5.25 2.76 -3.01
CA ALA A 157 6.53 2.10 -2.77
C ALA A 157 6.79 1.87 -1.28
N MET A 158 6.55 2.89 -0.43
CA MET A 158 6.66 2.75 1.03
C MET A 158 5.72 1.69 1.60
N ILE A 159 4.48 1.62 1.13
CA ILE A 159 3.52 0.58 1.54
C ILE A 159 4.05 -0.80 1.15
N ASN A 160 4.52 -0.97 -0.09
CA ASN A 160 5.07 -2.23 -0.57
C ASN A 160 6.29 -2.69 0.24
N VAL A 161 7.17 -1.78 0.67
CA VAL A 161 8.30 -2.14 1.55
C VAL A 161 7.82 -2.81 2.84
N VAL A 162 6.76 -2.28 3.46
CA VAL A 162 6.22 -2.85 4.71
C VAL A 162 5.48 -4.16 4.46
N LEU A 163 4.75 -4.28 3.34
CA LEU A 163 4.14 -5.55 2.91
C LEU A 163 5.20 -6.62 2.67
N GLU A 164 6.28 -6.27 1.97
CA GLU A 164 7.35 -7.22 1.67
C GLU A 164 8.14 -7.63 2.92
N ALA A 165 8.29 -6.74 3.90
CA ALA A 165 8.86 -7.11 5.18
C ALA A 165 8.11 -8.26 5.87
N LYS A 166 6.79 -8.36 5.68
CA LYS A 166 5.96 -9.50 6.14
C LYS A 166 6.34 -10.80 5.43
N ASN A 167 6.49 -10.75 4.11
CA ASN A 167 6.86 -11.94 3.32
C ASN A 167 8.27 -12.42 3.67
N GLN A 168 9.18 -11.48 3.88
CA GLN A 168 10.57 -11.76 4.23
C GLN A 168 10.71 -12.28 5.66
N SER A 169 9.90 -11.78 6.61
CA SER A 169 9.87 -12.33 7.98
C SER A 169 9.47 -13.81 7.98
N LEU A 170 8.50 -14.21 7.15
CA LEU A 170 8.07 -15.60 6.98
C LEU A 170 9.18 -16.50 6.41
N LYS A 171 9.92 -16.03 5.41
CA LYS A 171 11.02 -16.79 4.77
C LYS A 171 12.19 -17.05 5.70
N LEU A 172 12.52 -16.10 6.58
CA LEU A 172 13.61 -16.23 7.55
C LEU A 172 13.41 -17.40 8.54
N CYS A 173 12.23 -18.01 8.54
CA CYS A 173 11.77 -18.90 9.58
C CYS A 173 11.17 -20.22 9.08
N THR A 174 11.54 -20.66 7.89
CA THR A 174 11.29 -22.05 7.47
C THR A 174 12.30 -23.03 8.09
N VAL A 175 13.04 -22.64 9.14
CA VAL A 175 14.08 -23.45 9.80
C VAL A 175 13.62 -23.81 11.23
N GLU A 176 13.50 -25.11 11.49
CA GLU A 176 12.86 -25.71 12.68
C GLU A 176 13.42 -25.21 14.02
N GLY A 177 12.53 -24.80 14.96
CA GLY A 177 12.91 -24.45 16.33
C GLY A 177 11.77 -23.81 17.16
N VAL A 178 11.81 -23.98 18.48
CA VAL A 178 10.74 -23.58 19.43
C VAL A 178 10.70 -22.07 19.72
N ASP A 179 11.79 -21.32 19.44
CA ASP A 179 11.91 -19.87 19.69
C ASP A 179 11.45 -18.99 18.51
N LEU A 180 10.98 -19.61 17.43
CA LEU A 180 10.59 -18.94 16.18
C LEU A 180 9.37 -18.02 16.34
N HIS A 181 8.44 -18.40 17.22
CA HIS A 181 7.16 -17.72 17.35
C HIS A 181 7.27 -16.30 17.92
N GLN A 182 8.25 -16.02 18.78
CA GLN A 182 8.34 -14.71 19.44
C GLN A 182 8.83 -13.61 18.50
N TYR A 183 9.83 -13.90 17.65
CA TYR A 183 10.38 -12.93 16.71
C TYR A 183 9.43 -12.61 15.57
N HIS A 184 8.74 -13.62 15.04
CA HIS A 184 7.66 -13.42 14.08
C HIS A 184 6.56 -12.55 14.65
N ALA A 185 6.05 -12.90 15.83
CA ALA A 185 4.97 -12.16 16.44
C ALA A 185 5.33 -10.67 16.57
N LYS A 186 6.59 -10.36 16.89
CA LYS A 186 7.08 -8.97 16.98
C LYS A 186 7.11 -8.25 15.63
N ILE A 187 7.68 -8.88 14.58
CA ILE A 187 7.72 -8.27 13.24
C ILE A 187 6.31 -8.14 12.68
N ASP A 188 5.48 -9.17 12.80
CA ASP A 188 4.10 -9.19 12.32
C ASP A 188 3.26 -8.11 13.00
N GLU A 189 3.34 -7.98 14.33
CA GLU A 189 2.65 -6.91 15.07
C GLU A 189 3.09 -5.52 14.58
N MET A 190 4.39 -5.32 14.35
CA MET A 190 4.92 -4.05 13.88
C MET A 190 4.53 -3.76 12.43
N VAL A 191 4.51 -4.77 11.55
CA VAL A 191 4.02 -4.68 10.17
C VAL A 191 2.54 -4.28 10.18
N ASP A 192 1.70 -5.04 10.89
CA ASP A 192 0.26 -4.80 10.92
C ASP A 192 -0.04 -3.41 11.52
N LYS A 193 0.66 -3.01 12.57
CA LYS A 193 0.56 -1.65 13.13
C LYS A 193 0.97 -0.58 12.12
N SER A 194 2.06 -0.78 11.39
CA SER A 194 2.57 0.19 10.41
C SER A 194 1.63 0.31 9.21
N LEU A 195 1.14 -0.81 8.67
CA LEU A 195 0.18 -0.86 7.58
C LEU A 195 -1.15 -0.20 7.98
N ASN A 196 -1.65 -0.45 9.19
CA ASN A 196 -2.87 0.19 9.69
C ASN A 196 -2.70 1.72 9.81
N GLN A 197 -1.54 2.21 10.25
CA GLN A 197 -1.27 3.65 10.29
C GLN A 197 -1.17 4.26 8.89
N MET A 198 -0.54 3.56 7.95
CA MET A 198 -0.46 3.99 6.55
C MET A 198 -1.84 4.06 5.91
N MET A 199 -2.66 3.02 6.10
CA MET A 199 -4.04 2.92 5.62
C MET A 199 -4.89 4.05 6.19
N THR A 200 -4.92 4.21 7.51
CA THR A 200 -5.71 5.26 8.18
C THR A 200 -5.33 6.65 7.68
N GLY A 201 -4.04 6.93 7.57
CA GLY A 201 -3.58 8.23 7.12
C GLY A 201 -3.85 8.49 5.63
N LEU A 202 -3.81 7.45 4.79
CA LEU A 202 -4.17 7.57 3.37
C LEU A 202 -5.68 7.79 3.22
N ILE A 203 -6.51 7.03 3.91
CA ILE A 203 -7.97 7.22 3.92
C ILE A 203 -8.32 8.62 4.39
N SER A 204 -7.73 9.10 5.49
CA SER A 204 -7.92 10.48 5.98
C SER A 204 -7.57 11.52 4.92
N LYS A 205 -6.50 11.31 4.15
CA LYS A 205 -6.13 12.21 3.05
C LYS A 205 -7.16 12.17 1.93
N LEU A 206 -7.58 10.98 1.50
CA LEU A 206 -8.54 10.81 0.41
C LEU A 206 -9.92 11.38 0.77
N THR A 207 -10.40 11.16 2.00
CA THR A 207 -11.67 11.69 2.49
C THR A 207 -11.66 13.21 2.68
N SER A 208 -10.51 13.82 3.00
CA SER A 208 -10.40 15.30 3.05
C SER A 208 -10.76 15.99 1.73
N ILE A 209 -10.61 15.30 0.59
CA ILE A 209 -10.99 15.83 -0.73
C ILE A 209 -12.51 15.80 -0.90
N LEU A 210 -13.18 14.78 -0.35
CA LEU A 210 -14.65 14.76 -0.27
C LEU A 210 -15.14 15.87 0.65
N GLU A 211 -14.52 16.06 1.80
CA GLU A 211 -14.85 17.13 2.75
C GLU A 211 -14.80 18.50 2.06
N LEU A 212 -13.73 18.79 1.31
CA LEU A 212 -13.62 20.01 0.52
C LEU A 212 -14.70 20.14 -0.56
N THR A 213 -15.08 19.01 -1.17
CA THR A 213 -16.17 18.98 -2.15
C THR A 213 -17.50 19.31 -1.49
N LEU A 214 -17.82 18.69 -0.36
CA LEU A 214 -19.01 18.95 0.43
C LEU A 214 -19.05 20.40 0.94
N ASN A 215 -17.93 20.95 1.40
CA ASN A 215 -17.82 22.35 1.81
C ASN A 215 -18.09 23.34 0.67
N LYS A 216 -17.72 22.99 -0.58
CA LYS A 216 -18.12 23.78 -1.76
C LYS A 216 -19.63 23.72 -1.98
N LEU A 217 -20.26 22.56 -1.76
CA LEU A 217 -21.71 22.39 -1.88
C LEU A 217 -22.47 23.20 -0.82
N SER A 218 -21.96 23.26 0.42
CA SER A 218 -22.59 24.03 1.52
C SER A 218 -22.73 25.53 1.23
N ARG A 219 -21.99 26.08 0.25
CA ARG A 219 -22.15 27.49 -0.18
C ARG A 219 -23.51 27.80 -0.79
N TYR A 220 -24.24 26.76 -1.21
CA TYR A 220 -25.58 26.82 -1.78
C TYR A 220 -26.69 26.49 -0.77
N ASP A 221 -26.36 26.35 0.52
CA ASP A 221 -27.35 26.13 1.58
C ASP A 221 -28.36 27.29 1.65
N GLU A 222 -29.59 26.97 2.02
CA GLU A 222 -30.66 27.95 2.20
C GLU A 222 -30.23 29.03 3.22
N GLY A 223 -30.40 30.31 2.87
CA GLY A 223 -29.95 31.44 3.70
C GLY A 223 -28.48 31.86 3.50
N SER A 224 -27.70 31.16 2.68
CA SER A 224 -26.35 31.60 2.30
C SER A 224 -26.38 32.89 1.48
N LEU A 225 -25.65 33.93 1.92
CA LEU A 225 -25.52 35.21 1.21
C LEU A 225 -24.91 35.06 -0.20
N LEU A 226 -24.17 33.97 -0.43
CA LEU A 226 -23.50 33.70 -1.71
C LEU A 226 -24.39 32.93 -2.69
N ALA A 227 -25.40 32.21 -2.21
CA ALA A 227 -26.21 31.31 -3.04
C ALA A 227 -26.88 32.02 -4.23
N PRO A 228 -27.44 33.23 -4.12
CA PRO A 228 -28.06 33.93 -5.27
C PRO A 228 -27.05 34.32 -6.35
N ILE A 229 -25.88 34.83 -5.95
CA ILE A 229 -24.82 35.28 -6.87
C ILE A 229 -24.18 34.07 -7.57
N LEU A 230 -23.89 33.00 -6.81
CA LEU A 230 -23.32 31.77 -7.35
C LEU A 230 -24.29 31.08 -8.30
N SER A 231 -25.58 31.05 -7.97
CA SER A 231 -26.61 30.47 -8.84
C SER A 231 -26.76 31.25 -10.15
N LEU A 232 -26.63 32.58 -10.12
CA LEU A 232 -26.66 33.40 -11.33
C LEU A 232 -25.46 33.13 -12.24
N THR A 233 -24.25 33.06 -11.67
CA THR A 233 -23.02 32.78 -12.45
C THR A 233 -23.06 31.38 -13.05
N TYR A 234 -23.60 30.39 -12.36
CA TYR A 234 -23.81 29.04 -12.91
C TYR A 234 -24.82 29.05 -14.06
N LYS A 235 -25.99 29.70 -13.88
CA LYS A 235 -27.02 29.80 -14.94
C LYS A 235 -26.51 30.52 -16.20
N GLN A 236 -25.51 31.38 -16.06
CA GLN A 236 -24.86 32.09 -17.17
C GLN A 236 -23.65 31.34 -17.76
N GLY A 237 -23.34 30.13 -17.27
CA GLY A 237 -22.21 29.33 -17.75
C GLY A 237 -20.83 29.85 -17.33
N VAL A 238 -20.79 30.71 -16.30
CA VAL A 238 -19.56 31.35 -15.80
C VAL A 238 -18.91 30.51 -14.69
N SER A 239 -19.66 29.64 -14.02
CA SER A 239 -19.16 28.72 -12.99
C SER A 239 -19.55 27.27 -13.28
N SER A 240 -18.75 26.32 -12.77
CA SER A 240 -18.93 24.88 -13.02
C SER A 240 -20.26 24.38 -12.50
N SER A 241 -20.92 23.46 -13.19
CA SER A 241 -22.19 22.86 -12.75
C SER A 241 -22.04 21.92 -11.55
N GLY A 242 -23.15 21.61 -10.85
CA GLY A 242 -23.13 20.60 -9.78
C GLY A 242 -22.67 19.23 -10.30
N LYS A 243 -23.12 18.86 -11.50
CA LYS A 243 -22.69 17.64 -12.20
C LYS A 243 -21.18 17.63 -12.47
N GLU A 244 -20.59 18.76 -12.87
CA GLU A 244 -19.13 18.88 -13.07
C GLU A 244 -18.34 18.75 -11.77
N VAL A 245 -18.83 19.32 -10.66
CA VAL A 245 -18.21 19.13 -9.34
C VAL A 245 -18.23 17.67 -8.94
N GLY A 246 -19.37 17.00 -9.13
CA GLY A 246 -19.49 15.55 -8.89
C GLY A 246 -18.56 14.73 -9.79
N LEU A 247 -18.47 15.08 -11.08
CA LEU A 247 -17.59 14.41 -12.04
C LEU A 247 -16.11 14.57 -11.67
N ALA A 248 -15.69 15.77 -11.27
CA ALA A 248 -14.32 16.03 -10.83
C ALA A 248 -13.95 15.17 -9.62
N TYR A 249 -14.86 15.04 -8.65
CA TYR A 249 -14.66 14.18 -7.49
C TYR A 249 -14.56 12.70 -7.88
N ILE A 250 -15.43 12.22 -8.76
CA ILE A 250 -15.40 10.83 -9.22
C ILE A 250 -14.13 10.51 -10.01
N ASN A 251 -13.66 11.43 -10.87
CA ASN A 251 -12.41 11.26 -11.59
C ASN A 251 -11.21 11.19 -10.64
N PHE A 252 -11.18 12.04 -9.60
CA PHE A 252 -10.22 11.94 -8.51
C PHE A 252 -10.22 10.54 -7.88
N ALA A 253 -11.40 10.06 -7.48
CA ALA A 253 -11.54 8.79 -6.80
C ALA A 253 -11.04 7.63 -7.69
N ARG A 254 -11.45 7.62 -8.96
CA ARG A 254 -11.02 6.63 -9.96
C ARG A 254 -9.51 6.62 -10.18
N ASN A 255 -8.90 7.80 -10.39
CA ASN A 255 -7.46 7.91 -10.59
C ASN A 255 -6.69 7.40 -9.37
N SER A 256 -7.20 7.66 -8.16
CA SER A 256 -6.60 7.18 -6.92
C SER A 256 -6.74 5.67 -6.74
N MET A 257 -7.92 5.10 -7.05
CA MET A 257 -8.13 3.65 -7.04
C MET A 257 -7.21 2.95 -8.03
N GLU A 258 -7.14 3.46 -9.27
CA GLU A 258 -6.29 2.88 -10.32
C GLU A 258 -4.83 2.90 -9.91
N GLN A 259 -4.36 4.03 -9.40
CA GLN A 259 -2.98 4.17 -8.95
C GLN A 259 -2.62 3.21 -7.82
N LEU A 260 -3.53 3.02 -6.84
CA LEU A 260 -3.31 2.10 -5.73
C LEU A 260 -3.28 0.66 -6.21
N ARG A 261 -4.25 0.26 -7.04
CA ARG A 261 -4.33 -1.11 -7.58
C ARG A 261 -3.16 -1.44 -8.50
N GLN A 262 -2.70 -0.50 -9.31
CA GLN A 262 -1.57 -0.76 -10.22
C GLN A 262 -0.22 -0.88 -9.49
N LYS A 263 -0.08 -0.23 -8.34
CA LYS A 263 1.24 -0.03 -7.71
C LYS A 263 1.42 -0.72 -6.38
N VAL A 264 0.36 -1.03 -5.64
CA VAL A 264 0.46 -1.76 -4.38
C VAL A 264 0.39 -3.26 -4.66
N THR A 265 1.32 -4.03 -4.09
CA THR A 265 1.52 -5.44 -4.45
C THR A 265 0.51 -6.40 -3.80
N ASP A 266 -0.02 -6.05 -2.63
CA ASP A 266 -0.98 -6.88 -1.89
C ASP A 266 -2.43 -6.47 -2.20
N GLU A 267 -3.10 -7.28 -3.02
CA GLU A 267 -4.50 -7.07 -3.42
C GLU A 267 -5.49 -7.11 -2.25
N LEU A 268 -5.21 -7.91 -1.21
CA LEU A 268 -6.09 -8.00 -0.03
C LEU A 268 -5.98 -6.72 0.80
N TRP A 269 -4.77 -6.19 0.96
CA TRP A 269 -4.57 -4.90 1.61
C TRP A 269 -5.26 -3.76 0.83
N VAL A 270 -5.15 -3.76 -0.50
CA VAL A 270 -5.85 -2.78 -1.36
C VAL A 270 -7.36 -2.89 -1.23
N LEU A 271 -7.91 -4.11 -1.23
CA LEU A 271 -9.34 -4.34 -1.04
C LEU A 271 -9.83 -3.82 0.31
N GLY A 272 -9.10 -4.10 1.40
CA GLY A 272 -9.41 -3.59 2.73
C GLY A 272 -9.39 -2.06 2.79
N LEU A 273 -8.40 -1.42 2.15
CA LEU A 273 -8.34 0.03 2.05
C LEU A 273 -9.55 0.60 1.30
N PHE A 274 -9.98 -0.03 0.20
CA PHE A 274 -11.14 0.42 -0.56
C PHE A 274 -12.44 0.25 0.22
N GLU A 275 -12.60 -0.83 0.98
CA GLU A 275 -13.75 -1.03 1.86
C GLU A 275 -13.86 0.09 2.90
N ASP A 276 -12.78 0.34 3.65
CA ASP A 276 -12.77 1.38 4.68
C ASP A 276 -12.93 2.78 4.09
N TRP A 277 -12.32 3.04 2.92
CA TRP A 277 -12.46 4.33 2.24
C TRP A 277 -13.88 4.55 1.74
N TYR A 278 -14.53 3.54 1.16
CA TYR A 278 -15.93 3.63 0.74
C TYR A 278 -16.84 3.93 1.94
N ALA A 279 -16.71 3.13 3.01
CA ALA A 279 -17.51 3.30 4.22
C ALA A 279 -17.37 4.71 4.82
N ALA A 280 -16.15 5.23 4.87
CA ALA A 280 -15.89 6.60 5.35
C ALA A 280 -16.57 7.66 4.47
N GLN A 281 -16.50 7.54 3.14
CA GLN A 281 -17.14 8.48 2.22
C GLN A 281 -18.67 8.46 2.33
N ILE A 282 -19.28 7.27 2.38
CA ILE A 282 -20.72 7.12 2.54
C ILE A 282 -21.18 7.71 3.88
N SER A 283 -20.44 7.48 4.96
CA SER A 283 -20.73 8.07 6.27
C SER A 283 -20.68 9.61 6.24
N MET A 284 -19.67 10.19 5.57
CA MET A 284 -19.56 11.65 5.43
C MET A 284 -20.72 12.27 4.66
N ILE A 285 -21.12 11.65 3.53
CA ILE A 285 -22.27 12.13 2.74
C ILE A 285 -23.55 12.03 3.56
N CYS A 286 -23.74 10.92 4.28
CA CYS A 286 -24.91 10.75 5.15
C CYS A 286 -24.97 11.83 6.23
N THR A 287 -23.84 12.11 6.88
CA THR A 287 -23.73 13.14 7.92
C THR A 287 -24.08 14.51 7.35
N TRP A 288 -23.48 14.87 6.22
CA TRP A 288 -23.73 16.15 5.55
C TRP A 288 -25.20 16.34 5.14
N LEU A 289 -25.86 15.28 4.66
CA LEU A 289 -27.30 15.31 4.38
C LEU A 289 -28.15 15.38 5.65
N SER A 290 -27.72 14.73 6.72
CA SER A 290 -28.46 14.70 8.00
C SER A 290 -28.48 16.07 8.68
N GLU A 291 -27.43 16.87 8.50
CA GLU A 291 -27.40 18.27 8.96
C GLU A 291 -28.40 19.18 8.23
N ARG A 292 -29.00 18.70 7.12
CA ARG A 292 -29.90 19.44 6.24
C ARG A 292 -31.26 18.75 6.10
N LEU A 293 -31.69 18.01 7.13
CA LEU A 293 -32.93 17.23 7.05
C LEU A 293 -34.16 18.09 6.80
N ASP A 294 -34.24 19.25 7.45
CA ASP A 294 -35.39 20.17 7.42
C ASP A 294 -35.39 21.12 6.21
N HIS A 295 -34.33 21.11 5.41
CA HIS A 295 -34.16 21.99 4.24
C HIS A 295 -34.13 21.18 2.95
N GLY A 296 -34.73 21.71 1.89
CA GLY A 296 -34.62 21.13 0.55
C GLY A 296 -33.22 21.34 -0.02
N LEU A 297 -32.73 20.38 -0.82
CA LEU A 297 -31.42 20.52 -1.45
C LEU A 297 -31.49 21.47 -2.65
N HIS A 298 -30.53 22.38 -2.76
CA HIS A 298 -30.38 23.21 -3.95
C HIS A 298 -30.07 22.31 -5.17
N SER A 299 -30.59 22.65 -6.37
CA SER A 299 -30.43 21.83 -7.59
C SER A 299 -28.95 21.54 -7.91
N PHE A 300 -28.07 22.50 -7.62
CA PHE A 300 -26.62 22.33 -7.70
C PHE A 300 -26.08 21.21 -6.79
N GLN A 301 -26.51 21.19 -5.52
CA GLN A 301 -26.09 20.22 -4.52
C GLN A 301 -26.63 18.84 -4.89
N LEU A 302 -27.90 18.77 -5.26
CA LEU A 302 -28.58 17.54 -5.65
C LEU A 302 -27.94 16.88 -6.88
N ALA A 303 -27.61 17.66 -7.91
CA ALA A 303 -26.93 17.15 -9.10
C ALA A 303 -25.54 16.58 -8.79
N ALA A 304 -24.77 17.24 -7.92
CA ALA A 304 -23.45 16.78 -7.50
C ALA A 304 -23.53 15.49 -6.68
N LEU A 305 -24.32 15.50 -5.60
CA LEU A 305 -24.42 14.38 -4.65
C LEU A 305 -25.04 13.14 -5.28
N SER A 306 -26.07 13.30 -6.12
CA SER A 306 -26.67 12.17 -6.82
C SER A 306 -25.69 11.51 -7.78
N HIS A 307 -24.87 12.32 -8.47
CA HIS A 307 -23.81 11.78 -9.32
C HIS A 307 -22.74 11.04 -8.50
N ILE A 308 -22.26 11.65 -7.41
CA ILE A 308 -21.23 11.06 -6.53
C ILE A 308 -21.72 9.76 -5.92
N ALA A 309 -22.90 9.75 -5.28
CA ALA A 309 -23.43 8.57 -4.59
C ALA A 309 -23.67 7.40 -5.56
N LYS A 310 -24.23 7.67 -6.74
CA LYS A 310 -24.48 6.64 -7.77
C LYS A 310 -23.15 6.06 -8.30
N LYS A 311 -22.16 6.92 -8.59
CA LYS A 311 -20.87 6.49 -9.17
C LYS A 311 -19.92 5.84 -8.17
N LEU A 312 -19.87 6.31 -6.93
CA LEU A 312 -19.08 5.64 -5.88
C LEU A 312 -19.50 4.19 -5.71
N TYR A 313 -20.81 3.91 -5.63
CA TYR A 313 -21.29 2.53 -5.53
C TYR A 313 -20.77 1.66 -6.70
N SER A 314 -21.03 2.06 -7.94
CA SER A 314 -20.64 1.27 -9.10
C SER A 314 -19.12 1.15 -9.27
N ASP A 315 -18.36 2.20 -8.95
CA ASP A 315 -16.92 2.17 -9.14
C ASP A 315 -16.24 1.28 -8.09
N PHE A 316 -16.70 1.31 -6.84
CA PHE A 316 -16.18 0.44 -5.78
C PHE A 316 -16.67 -1.02 -5.90
N GLU A 317 -17.84 -1.26 -6.48
CA GLU A 317 -18.28 -2.59 -6.94
C GLU A 317 -17.31 -3.18 -7.97
N LEU A 318 -16.88 -2.38 -8.96
CA LEU A 318 -15.89 -2.80 -9.94
C LEU A 318 -14.50 -3.07 -9.33
N GLN A 319 -14.22 -2.52 -8.15
CA GLN A 319 -13.01 -2.83 -7.38
C GLN A 319 -13.12 -4.13 -6.57
N GLY A 320 -14.27 -4.83 -6.63
CA GLY A 320 -14.46 -6.12 -5.98
C GLY A 320 -14.96 -6.06 -4.55
N ILE A 321 -15.48 -4.91 -4.10
CA ILE A 321 -16.15 -4.84 -2.79
C ILE A 321 -17.51 -5.54 -2.87
N GLU A 322 -17.80 -6.35 -1.87
CA GLU A 322 -19.03 -7.12 -1.78
C GLU A 322 -20.28 -6.23 -1.67
N GLU A 323 -21.38 -6.67 -2.29
CA GLU A 323 -22.65 -5.97 -2.29
C GLU A 323 -23.15 -5.66 -0.87
N GLU A 324 -22.92 -6.56 0.10
CA GLU A 324 -23.33 -6.37 1.50
C GLU A 324 -22.67 -5.13 2.13
N LYS A 325 -21.41 -4.86 1.78
CA LYS A 325 -20.66 -3.69 2.27
C LYS A 325 -21.08 -2.42 1.54
N LEU A 326 -21.31 -2.53 0.22
CA LEU A 326 -21.73 -1.40 -0.61
C LEU A 326 -23.16 -0.94 -0.27
N ASN A 327 -24.10 -1.87 -0.24
CA ASN A 327 -25.53 -1.63 0.01
C ASN A 327 -25.85 -1.52 1.51
N SER A 328 -25.01 -0.81 2.25
CA SER A 328 -25.21 -0.54 3.67
C SER A 328 -26.51 0.24 3.94
N LYS A 329 -27.04 0.14 5.16
CA LYS A 329 -28.20 0.95 5.59
C LYS A 329 -27.95 2.46 5.41
N THR A 330 -26.71 2.89 5.63
CA THR A 330 -26.28 4.27 5.42
C THR A 330 -26.40 4.67 3.95
N TYR A 331 -25.93 3.83 3.03
CA TYR A 331 -26.08 4.05 1.60
C TYR A 331 -27.56 4.13 1.18
N GLN A 332 -28.39 3.18 1.64
CA GLN A 332 -29.83 3.17 1.35
C GLN A 332 -30.55 4.44 1.84
N THR A 333 -30.13 4.97 2.99
CA THR A 333 -30.67 6.21 3.55
C THR A 333 -30.33 7.41 2.65
N ILE A 334 -29.08 7.51 2.19
CA ILE A 334 -28.63 8.54 1.25
C ILE A 334 -29.41 8.45 -0.05
N THR A 335 -29.47 7.28 -0.68
CA THR A 335 -30.15 7.12 -1.97
C THR A 335 -31.64 7.42 -1.88
N SER A 336 -32.29 7.00 -0.79
CA SER A 336 -33.72 7.30 -0.57
C SER A 336 -33.97 8.80 -0.46
N ARG A 337 -33.12 9.53 0.29
CA ARG A 337 -33.22 11.00 0.40
C ARG A 337 -33.00 11.67 -0.95
N LEU A 338 -31.94 11.31 -1.68
CA LEU A 338 -31.62 11.92 -2.97
C LEU A 338 -32.69 11.64 -4.02
N GLN A 339 -33.27 10.44 -4.07
CA GLN A 339 -34.37 10.11 -4.97
C GLN A 339 -35.64 10.93 -4.69
N LEU A 340 -35.97 11.15 -3.41
CA LEU A 340 -37.12 11.97 -3.02
C LEU A 340 -36.93 13.44 -3.46
N GLU A 341 -35.73 13.97 -3.28
CA GLU A 341 -35.36 15.33 -3.72
C GLU A 341 -35.37 15.45 -5.25
N GLU A 342 -34.84 14.46 -5.98
CA GLU A 342 -34.92 14.38 -7.45
C GLU A 342 -36.37 14.39 -7.94
N ALA A 343 -37.25 13.59 -7.32
CA ALA A 343 -38.67 13.56 -7.64
C ALA A 343 -39.36 14.90 -7.36
N THR A 344 -39.06 15.54 -6.23
CA THR A 344 -39.63 16.84 -5.84
C THR A 344 -39.18 17.95 -6.79
N ALA A 345 -37.90 17.97 -7.16
CA ALA A 345 -37.36 18.93 -8.12
C ALA A 345 -37.99 18.76 -9.52
N ALA A 346 -38.18 17.52 -9.99
CA ALA A 346 -38.78 17.23 -11.29
C ALA A 346 -40.26 17.64 -11.41
N VAL A 347 -40.98 17.71 -10.29
CA VAL A 347 -42.37 18.22 -10.24
C VAL A 347 -42.40 19.75 -10.28
N ASN A 348 -41.43 20.42 -9.64
CA ASN A 348 -41.39 21.87 -9.49
C ASN A 348 -40.74 22.61 -10.68
N ASP A 349 -39.91 21.95 -11.50
CA ASP A 349 -39.26 22.55 -12.67
C ASP A 349 -39.50 21.72 -13.96
N PRO A 350 -40.58 21.99 -14.71
CA PRO A 350 -40.89 21.26 -15.94
C PRO A 350 -39.93 21.57 -17.11
N SER A 351 -39.06 22.58 -16.98
CA SER A 351 -38.11 22.97 -18.04
C SER A 351 -36.92 22.01 -18.18
N HIS A 352 -36.69 21.15 -17.18
CA HIS A 352 -35.64 20.12 -17.22
C HIS A 352 -36.02 18.86 -18.01
N ARG A 353 -37.32 18.64 -18.30
CA ARG A 353 -37.80 17.46 -19.04
C ARG A 353 -37.25 17.39 -20.48
N GLU A 354 -37.03 18.53 -21.14
CA GLU A 354 -36.63 18.53 -22.55
C GLU A 354 -35.11 18.33 -22.79
N LYS A 355 -34.25 18.60 -21.79
CA LYS A 355 -32.78 18.47 -21.96
C LYS A 355 -32.26 17.06 -21.69
N ASP A 356 -32.75 16.38 -20.64
CA ASP A 356 -32.31 15.02 -20.30
C ASP A 356 -32.80 13.96 -21.31
N ASP A 357 -33.98 14.14 -21.90
CA ASP A 357 -34.47 13.27 -22.97
C ASP A 357 -33.59 13.35 -24.23
N SER A 358 -32.96 14.50 -24.49
CA SER A 358 -32.02 14.66 -25.61
C SER A 358 -30.67 13.96 -25.38
N GLU A 359 -30.21 13.89 -24.12
CA GLU A 359 -28.92 13.33 -23.74
C GLU A 359 -29.01 11.80 -23.56
N SER A 360 -30.09 11.30 -22.93
CA SER A 360 -30.41 9.86 -22.88
C SER A 360 -30.64 9.26 -24.27
N SER A 361 -31.30 9.99 -25.17
CA SER A 361 -31.48 9.55 -26.56
C SER A 361 -30.13 9.42 -27.29
N LYS A 362 -29.20 10.36 -27.10
CA LYS A 362 -27.86 10.29 -27.72
C LYS A 362 -27.02 9.13 -27.20
N ILE A 363 -27.06 8.84 -25.90
CA ILE A 363 -26.34 7.70 -25.31
C ILE A 363 -26.88 6.38 -25.84
N ASN A 364 -28.20 6.25 -26.00
CA ASN A 364 -28.82 5.04 -26.55
C ASN A 364 -28.42 4.80 -28.02
N TRP A 365 -28.31 5.86 -28.83
CA TRP A 365 -27.81 5.77 -30.21
C TRP A 365 -26.34 5.33 -30.29
N ILE A 366 -25.48 5.81 -29.38
CA ILE A 366 -24.06 5.42 -29.33
C ILE A 366 -23.91 3.96 -28.92
N ILE A 367 -24.68 3.48 -27.92
CA ILE A 367 -24.67 2.08 -27.50
C ILE A 367 -25.19 1.16 -28.63
N LEU A 368 -26.19 1.60 -29.39
CA LEU A 368 -26.69 0.88 -30.58
C LEU A 368 -25.68 0.85 -31.73
N MET A 369 -24.84 1.88 -31.92
CA MET A 369 -23.77 1.87 -32.93
C MET A 369 -22.61 0.96 -32.52
N VAL A 370 -22.21 0.96 -31.25
CA VAL A 370 -21.10 0.11 -30.75
C VAL A 370 -21.48 -1.38 -30.81
N LYS A 371 -22.76 -1.74 -30.65
CA LYS A 371 -23.25 -3.12 -30.79
C LYS A 371 -23.44 -3.59 -32.24
N LYS A 372 -23.29 -2.71 -33.26
CA LYS A 372 -23.52 -3.06 -34.67
C LYS A 372 -22.26 -3.11 -35.54
N VAL A 373 -21.06 -2.96 -34.99
CA VAL A 373 -19.82 -3.18 -35.76
C VAL A 373 -19.59 -4.69 -35.90
N PRO A 374 -19.65 -5.29 -37.10
CA PRO A 374 -19.29 -6.69 -37.28
C PRO A 374 -17.79 -6.82 -37.03
N ARG A 375 -17.39 -7.71 -36.12
CA ARG A 375 -15.99 -8.14 -35.98
C ARG A 375 -15.55 -8.75 -37.31
N ALA A 376 -14.84 -7.97 -38.12
CA ALA A 376 -14.09 -8.49 -39.26
C ALA A 376 -12.96 -9.36 -38.70
N ARG A 377 -12.99 -10.65 -39.02
CA ARG A 377 -11.87 -11.57 -38.82
C ARG A 377 -10.72 -11.15 -39.72
N LEU A 378 -9.53 -11.01 -39.16
CA LEU A 378 -8.25 -11.39 -39.75
C LEU A 378 -7.33 -11.82 -38.62
#